data_AF-A0A948KI56-F1
#
_entry.id   AF-A0A948KI56-F1
#
_cell.length_a   1.000
_cell.length_b   1.000
_cell.length_c   1.000
_cell.angle_alpha   90.00
_cell.angle_beta   90.00
_cell.angle_gamma   90.00
#
_symmetry.space_group_name_H-M   'P 1'
#
loop_
_entity.id
_entity.type
_entity.pdbx_description
1 polymer ?
#
loop_
_entity_poly.entity_id
_entity_poly.type
_entity_poly.pdbx_seq_one_letter_code
_entity_poly.pdbx_strand_id
1 'polypeptide(L)'
;MKKMVLKTKEQAKANLENSISYIPSRYAEGVRAADWATPAGSDQAEKNFASGISAAVAAKSRQAAIKKTPNTLWQTNAAELGGAVIGTRIAASLDKWATNWGPKYDRVSSVVRSLPPHVQDWRANINQRLVKTVAAWKGESA
;
A
#
# COMPACT_ATOMS: atom_id res chain seq x y z
N MET A 1 -47.04 1.04 12.25
CA MET A 1 -45.67 1.08 11.67
C MET A 1 -44.70 0.45 12.68
N LYS A 2 -43.93 -0.59 12.31
CA LYS A 2 -42.87 -1.11 13.20
C LYS A 2 -41.71 -0.11 13.22
N LYS A 3 -41.40 0.41 14.41
CA LYS A 3 -40.29 1.36 14.63
C LYS A 3 -38.96 0.63 14.38
N MET A 4 -38.08 1.22 13.59
CA MET A 4 -36.73 0.70 13.39
C MET A 4 -35.95 0.80 14.72
N VAL A 5 -35.56 -0.33 15.28
CA VAL A 5 -34.76 -0.40 16.51
C VAL A 5 -33.29 -0.54 16.13
N LEU A 6 -32.48 0.48 16.44
CA LEU A 6 -31.04 0.45 16.25
C LEU A 6 -30.35 -0.07 17.52
N LYS A 7 -29.31 -0.91 17.36
CA LYS A 7 -28.47 -1.38 18.46
C LYS A 7 -27.72 -0.20 19.10
N THR A 8 -27.48 -0.26 20.41
CA THR A 8 -26.56 0.69 21.06
C THR A 8 -25.10 0.37 20.73
N LYS A 9 -24.20 1.31 21.01
CA LYS A 9 -22.75 1.12 20.79
C LYS A 9 -22.21 -0.05 21.62
N GLU A 10 -22.70 -0.20 22.84
CA GLU A 10 -22.33 -1.26 23.79
C GLU A 10 -22.83 -2.62 23.28
N GLN A 11 -24.06 -2.68 22.76
CA GLN A 11 -24.61 -3.89 22.14
C GLN A 11 -23.84 -4.27 20.87
N ALA A 12 -23.40 -3.31 20.06
CA ALA A 12 -22.57 -3.58 18.89
C ALA A 12 -21.20 -4.14 19.27
N LYS A 13 -20.55 -3.53 20.28
CA LYS A 13 -19.25 -3.97 20.82
C LYS A 13 -19.33 -5.40 21.39
N ALA A 14 -20.30 -5.67 22.25
CA ALA A 14 -20.47 -6.99 22.86
C ALA A 14 -20.72 -8.09 21.81
N ASN A 15 -21.49 -7.79 20.75
CA ASN A 15 -21.69 -8.73 19.65
C ASN A 15 -20.38 -9.03 18.89
N LEU A 16 -19.55 -8.02 18.65
CA LEU A 16 -18.25 -8.21 18.00
C LEU A 16 -17.30 -9.03 18.88
N GLU A 17 -17.21 -8.72 20.19
CA GLU A 17 -16.41 -9.46 21.17
C GLU A 17 -16.81 -10.94 21.25
N ASN A 18 -18.12 -11.22 21.34
CA ASN A 18 -18.64 -12.59 21.34
C ASN A 18 -18.30 -13.34 20.05
N SER A 19 -18.22 -12.62 18.92
CA SER A 19 -17.91 -13.20 17.62
C SER A 19 -16.45 -13.65 17.48
N ILE A 20 -15.53 -13.12 18.31
CA ILE A 20 -14.10 -13.47 18.29
C ILE A 20 -13.90 -14.98 18.48
N SER A 21 -14.75 -15.62 19.28
CA SER A 21 -14.62 -17.05 19.62
C SER A 21 -14.85 -18.01 18.44
N TYR A 22 -15.61 -17.62 17.41
CA TYR A 22 -16.01 -18.53 16.33
C TYR A 22 -15.71 -18.04 14.91
N ILE A 23 -15.54 -16.72 14.68
CA ILE A 23 -15.20 -16.19 13.35
C ILE A 23 -13.90 -16.81 12.80
N PRO A 24 -12.80 -16.92 13.57
CA PRO A 24 -11.55 -17.47 13.05
C PRO A 24 -11.68 -18.91 12.52
N SER A 25 -12.39 -19.80 13.24
CA SER A 25 -12.58 -21.19 12.79
C SER A 25 -13.37 -21.26 11.48
N ARG A 26 -14.50 -20.55 11.41
CA ARG A 26 -15.34 -20.52 10.20
C ARG A 26 -14.61 -19.94 8.99
N TYR A 27 -13.82 -18.90 9.20
CA TYR A 27 -12.97 -18.35 8.16
C TYR A 27 -11.94 -19.38 7.68
N ALA A 28 -11.22 -20.02 8.60
CA ALA A 28 -10.22 -21.03 8.26
C ALA A 28 -10.81 -22.24 7.53
N GLU A 29 -12.01 -22.70 7.93
CA GLU A 29 -12.77 -23.74 7.22
C GLU A 29 -13.09 -23.33 5.78
N GLY A 30 -13.61 -22.11 5.58
CA GLY A 30 -13.90 -21.58 4.25
C GLY A 30 -12.66 -21.48 3.36
N VAL A 31 -11.53 -21.03 3.91
CA VAL A 31 -10.26 -20.96 3.18
C VAL A 31 -9.75 -22.34 2.80
N ARG A 32 -9.82 -23.33 3.70
CA ARG A 32 -9.38 -24.71 3.42
C ARG A 32 -10.25 -25.40 2.38
N ALA A 33 -11.54 -25.05 2.31
CA ALA A 33 -12.46 -25.59 1.31
C ALA A 33 -12.34 -24.91 -0.06
N ALA A 34 -11.70 -23.74 -0.14
CA ALA A 34 -11.58 -22.99 -1.39
C ALA A 34 -10.52 -23.61 -2.32
N ASP A 35 -10.95 -24.09 -3.47
CA ASP A 35 -10.07 -24.50 -4.57
C ASP A 35 -10.15 -23.49 -5.71
N TRP A 36 -9.43 -22.38 -5.57
CA TRP A 36 -9.32 -21.38 -6.63
C TRP A 36 -8.21 -21.73 -7.63
N ALA A 37 -7.18 -22.46 -7.20
CA ALA A 37 -5.95 -22.66 -7.96
C ALA A 37 -6.14 -23.70 -9.08
N THR A 38 -6.87 -24.78 -8.84
CA THR A 38 -7.12 -25.81 -9.86
C THR A 38 -7.86 -25.26 -11.08
N PRO A 39 -9.02 -24.58 -10.96
CA PRO A 39 -9.70 -24.02 -12.13
C PRO A 39 -8.87 -22.90 -12.78
N ALA A 40 -8.19 -22.06 -12.01
CA ALA A 40 -7.39 -20.95 -12.52
C ALA A 40 -6.11 -21.39 -13.24
N GLY A 41 -5.49 -22.50 -12.81
CA GLY A 41 -4.28 -23.07 -13.39
C GLY A 41 -4.53 -24.09 -14.51
N SER A 42 -5.78 -24.29 -14.93
CA SER A 42 -6.13 -25.25 -15.97
C SER A 42 -5.71 -24.79 -17.36
N ASP A 43 -5.46 -25.73 -18.27
CA ASP A 43 -5.20 -25.44 -19.70
C ASP A 43 -6.31 -24.60 -20.34
N GLN A 44 -7.56 -24.77 -19.89
CA GLN A 44 -8.68 -23.98 -20.38
C GLN A 44 -8.58 -22.52 -19.93
N ALA A 45 -8.12 -22.26 -18.71
CA ALA A 45 -7.88 -20.90 -18.23
C ALA A 45 -6.75 -20.22 -19.03
N GLU A 46 -5.67 -20.95 -19.32
CA GLU A 46 -4.57 -20.45 -20.16
C GLU A 46 -5.05 -20.14 -21.59
N LYS A 47 -5.85 -21.04 -22.20
CA LYS A 47 -6.47 -20.80 -23.52
C LYS A 47 -7.36 -19.56 -23.52
N ASN A 48 -8.19 -19.38 -22.49
CA ASN A 48 -9.06 -18.23 -22.35
C ASN A 48 -8.24 -16.93 -22.23
N PHE A 49 -7.16 -16.96 -21.44
CA PHE A 49 -6.23 -15.84 -21.30
C PHE A 49 -5.57 -15.50 -22.65
N ALA A 50 -4.98 -16.48 -23.32
CA ALA A 50 -4.33 -16.30 -24.62
C ALA A 50 -5.30 -15.72 -25.66
N SER A 51 -6.51 -16.28 -25.76
CA SER A 51 -7.55 -15.80 -26.66
C SER A 51 -7.95 -14.35 -26.35
N GLY A 52 -8.16 -14.02 -25.08
CA GLY A 52 -8.51 -12.66 -24.65
C GLY A 52 -7.43 -11.64 -24.97
N ILE A 53 -6.15 -11.97 -24.72
CA ILE A 53 -5.02 -11.11 -25.06
C ILE A 53 -4.90 -10.92 -26.57
N SER A 54 -4.96 -12.00 -27.35
CA SER A 54 -4.91 -11.91 -28.82
C SER A 54 -6.04 -11.03 -29.38
N ALA A 55 -7.27 -11.19 -28.86
CA ALA A 55 -8.40 -10.34 -29.23
C ALA A 55 -8.17 -8.88 -28.84
N ALA A 56 -7.65 -8.63 -27.62
CA ALA A 56 -7.36 -7.28 -27.15
C ALA A 56 -6.28 -6.58 -27.99
N VAL A 57 -5.25 -7.32 -28.41
CA VAL A 57 -4.18 -6.85 -29.32
C VAL A 57 -4.75 -6.55 -30.69
N ALA A 58 -5.52 -7.46 -31.29
CA ALA A 58 -6.16 -7.26 -32.58
C ALA A 58 -7.07 -6.02 -32.57
N ALA A 59 -7.83 -5.82 -31.50
CA ALA A 59 -8.68 -4.65 -31.30
C ALA A 59 -7.92 -3.37 -30.91
N LYS A 60 -6.59 -3.43 -30.71
CA LYS A 60 -5.77 -2.33 -30.19
C LYS A 60 -6.36 -1.72 -28.91
N SER A 61 -6.88 -2.56 -28.03
CA SER A 61 -7.70 -2.15 -26.86
C SER A 61 -7.00 -1.13 -25.96
N ARG A 62 -5.68 -1.27 -25.76
CA ARG A 62 -4.86 -0.28 -25.03
C ARG A 62 -4.92 1.10 -25.70
N GLN A 63 -4.71 1.17 -27.01
CA GLN A 63 -4.73 2.44 -27.74
C GLN A 63 -6.13 3.06 -27.70
N ALA A 64 -7.18 2.24 -27.85
CA ALA A 64 -8.56 2.69 -27.75
C ALA A 64 -8.88 3.24 -26.34
N ALA A 65 -8.43 2.57 -25.28
CA ALA A 65 -8.62 3.02 -23.90
C ALA A 65 -7.90 4.33 -23.60
N ILE A 66 -6.66 4.50 -24.09
CA ILE A 66 -5.91 5.75 -23.94
C ILE A 66 -6.67 6.90 -24.62
N LYS A 67 -7.24 6.67 -25.81
CA LYS A 67 -8.07 7.68 -26.49
C LYS A 67 -9.33 8.06 -25.71
N LYS A 68 -9.89 7.14 -24.90
CA LYS A 68 -11.05 7.43 -24.03
C LYS A 68 -10.67 8.28 -22.81
N THR A 69 -9.39 8.32 -22.44
CA THR A 69 -8.89 9.17 -21.34
C THR A 69 -7.83 10.12 -21.89
N PRO A 70 -8.22 11.11 -22.71
CA PRO A 70 -7.27 12.09 -23.22
C PRO A 70 -6.63 12.87 -22.08
N ASN A 71 -5.46 13.45 -22.36
CA ASN A 71 -4.66 14.14 -21.36
C ASN A 71 -5.46 15.23 -20.60
N THR A 72 -6.31 15.97 -21.30
CA THR A 72 -7.17 17.01 -20.72
C THR A 72 -8.19 16.44 -19.73
N LEU A 73 -8.82 15.32 -20.05
CA LEU A 73 -9.76 14.65 -19.15
C LEU A 73 -9.03 14.11 -17.91
N TRP A 74 -7.85 13.52 -18.09
CA TRP A 74 -7.04 13.06 -16.97
C TRP A 74 -6.62 14.22 -16.06
N GLN A 75 -6.11 15.32 -16.63
CA GLN A 75 -5.68 16.50 -15.88
C GLN A 75 -6.84 17.11 -15.08
N THR A 76 -8.02 17.24 -15.70
CA THR A 76 -9.23 17.75 -15.05
C THR A 76 -9.62 16.87 -13.87
N ASN A 77 -9.77 15.56 -14.09
CA ASN A 77 -10.15 14.63 -13.03
C ASN A 77 -9.11 14.55 -11.91
N ALA A 78 -7.82 14.58 -12.24
CA ALA A 78 -6.75 14.57 -11.25
C ALA A 78 -6.78 15.83 -10.37
N ALA A 79 -7.03 17.00 -10.97
CA ALA A 79 -7.15 18.26 -10.23
C ALA A 79 -8.42 18.29 -9.37
N GLU A 80 -9.57 17.95 -9.94
CA GLU A 80 -10.86 18.09 -9.26
C GLU A 80 -11.09 16.99 -8.22
N LEU A 81 -10.89 15.73 -8.58
CA LEU A 81 -11.17 14.59 -7.68
C LEU A 81 -9.96 14.30 -6.79
N GLY A 82 -8.77 14.27 -7.38
CA GLY A 82 -7.53 14.01 -6.65
C GLY A 82 -7.18 15.15 -5.72
N GLY A 83 -7.22 16.39 -6.21
CA GLY A 83 -6.96 17.59 -5.42
C GLY A 83 -7.91 17.75 -4.24
N ALA A 84 -9.20 17.46 -4.42
CA ALA A 84 -10.19 17.55 -3.34
C ALA A 84 -9.92 16.60 -2.16
N VAL A 85 -9.28 15.44 -2.39
CA VAL A 85 -9.12 14.40 -1.36
C VAL A 85 -7.69 14.24 -0.84
N ILE A 86 -6.68 14.73 -1.56
CA ILE A 86 -5.27 14.43 -1.24
C ILE A 86 -4.85 14.97 0.13
N GLY A 87 -5.29 16.17 0.51
CA GLY A 87 -5.00 16.76 1.82
C GLY A 87 -5.52 15.91 2.97
N THR A 88 -6.79 15.48 2.90
CA THR A 88 -7.42 14.59 3.89
C THR A 88 -6.70 13.26 4.01
N ARG A 89 -6.29 12.67 2.88
CA ARG A 89 -5.55 11.38 2.88
C ARG A 89 -4.15 11.53 3.47
N ILE A 90 -3.45 12.64 3.18
CA ILE A 90 -2.16 12.94 3.81
C ILE A 90 -2.36 13.06 5.31
N ALA A 91 -3.31 13.90 5.76
CA ALA A 91 -3.57 14.10 7.19
C ALA A 91 -3.85 12.77 7.93
N ALA A 92 -4.69 11.89 7.36
CA ALA A 92 -4.98 10.58 7.93
C ALA A 92 -3.77 9.63 7.99
N SER A 93 -2.72 9.90 7.21
CA SER A 93 -1.49 9.10 7.18
C SER A 93 -0.37 9.65 8.07
N LEU A 94 -0.51 10.87 8.62
CA LEU A 94 0.54 11.53 9.39
C LEU A 94 0.94 10.72 10.63
N ASP A 95 -0.01 10.13 11.36
CA ASP A 95 0.30 9.33 12.55
C ASP A 95 1.10 8.07 12.18
N LYS A 96 0.75 7.42 11.07
CA LYS A 96 1.51 6.27 10.56
C LYS A 96 2.91 6.69 10.13
N TRP A 97 3.05 7.82 9.48
CA TRP A 97 4.35 8.37 9.09
C TRP A 97 5.19 8.71 10.32
N ALA A 98 4.63 9.43 11.30
CA ALA A 98 5.31 9.80 12.53
C ALA A 98 5.76 8.57 13.32
N THR A 99 4.90 7.55 13.43
CA THR A 99 5.20 6.31 14.16
C THR A 99 6.29 5.47 13.49
N ASN A 100 6.26 5.33 12.15
CA ASN A 100 7.10 4.35 11.45
C ASN A 100 8.35 4.96 10.81
N TRP A 101 8.26 6.21 10.35
CA TRP A 101 9.35 6.91 9.68
C TRP A 101 10.07 7.88 10.62
N GLY A 102 9.33 8.58 11.49
CA GLY A 102 9.88 9.57 12.42
C GLY A 102 11.12 9.07 13.18
N PRO A 103 11.03 7.94 13.93
CA PRO A 103 12.18 7.40 14.68
C PRO A 103 13.39 7.05 13.81
N LYS A 104 13.16 6.58 12.56
CA LYS A 104 14.25 6.26 11.63
C LYS A 104 14.96 7.53 11.19
N TYR A 105 14.19 8.56 10.87
CA TYR A 105 14.72 9.85 10.48
C TYR A 105 15.45 10.54 11.63
N ASP A 106 14.91 10.52 12.85
CA ASP A 106 15.55 11.09 14.04
C ASP A 106 16.90 10.43 14.32
N ARG A 107 16.97 9.09 14.24
CA ARG A 107 18.22 8.35 14.36
C ARG A 107 19.25 8.79 13.31
N VAL A 108 18.86 8.83 12.03
CA VAL A 108 19.74 9.25 10.94
C VAL A 108 20.21 10.68 11.16
N SER A 109 19.30 11.59 11.50
CA SER A 109 19.59 13.00 11.76
C SER A 109 20.59 13.15 12.90
N SER A 110 20.42 12.39 13.99
CA SER A 110 21.36 12.36 15.11
C SER A 110 22.75 11.88 14.68
N VAL A 111 22.84 10.79 13.91
CA VAL A 111 24.11 10.28 13.41
C VAL A 111 24.77 11.32 12.51
N VAL A 112 24.06 11.87 11.53
CA VAL A 112 24.59 12.84 10.56
C VAL A 112 25.14 14.08 11.25
N ARG A 113 24.48 14.58 12.30
CA ARG A 113 24.96 15.74 13.10
C ARG A 113 26.26 15.46 13.85
N SER A 114 26.55 14.20 14.18
CA SER A 114 27.77 13.79 14.87
C SER A 114 28.96 13.50 13.95
N LEU A 115 28.75 13.47 12.62
CA LEU A 115 29.79 13.10 11.66
C LEU A 115 30.86 14.20 11.50
N PRO A 116 32.15 13.85 11.36
CA PRO A 116 33.25 14.80 11.24
C PRO A 116 33.17 15.63 9.94
N PRO A 117 33.65 16.88 9.89
CA PRO A 117 33.63 17.70 8.68
C PRO A 117 34.20 16.99 7.45
N HIS A 118 33.73 17.38 6.26
CA HIS A 118 34.27 16.84 5.01
C HIS A 118 35.75 17.19 4.84
N VAL A 119 36.52 16.25 4.30
CA VAL A 119 37.93 16.42 3.94
C VAL A 119 38.10 16.33 2.42
N GLN A 120 39.28 16.68 1.92
CA GLN A 120 39.55 16.66 0.48
C GLN A 120 39.61 15.23 -0.10
N ASP A 121 40.06 14.25 0.69
CA ASP A 121 40.05 12.85 0.26
C ASP A 121 38.62 12.28 0.22
N TRP A 122 38.18 11.91 -0.97
CA TRP A 122 36.86 11.34 -1.18
C TRP A 122 36.68 9.98 -0.50
N ARG A 123 37.74 9.16 -0.39
CA ARG A 123 37.66 7.85 0.27
C ARG A 123 37.42 8.03 1.77
N ALA A 124 38.13 8.96 2.38
CA ALA A 124 37.91 9.35 3.78
C ALA A 124 36.45 9.82 4.01
N ASN A 125 35.89 10.65 3.13
CA ASN A 125 34.48 11.08 3.24
C ASN A 125 33.48 9.92 3.16
N ILE A 126 33.72 8.94 2.27
CA ILE A 126 32.86 7.76 2.16
C ILE A 126 32.88 6.97 3.48
N ASN A 127 34.07 6.64 3.96
CA ASN A 127 34.24 5.79 5.13
C ASN A 127 33.78 6.48 6.42
N GLN A 128 34.07 7.78 6.56
CA GLN A 128 33.80 8.52 7.80
C GLN A 128 32.37 9.07 7.87
N ARG A 129 31.68 9.23 6.73
CA ARG A 129 30.35 9.87 6.68
C ARG A 129 29.29 9.01 5.99
N LEU A 130 29.51 8.63 4.73
CA LEU A 130 28.47 7.95 3.92
C LEU A 130 28.09 6.59 4.50
N VAL A 131 29.07 5.73 4.79
CA VAL A 131 28.82 4.38 5.32
C VAL A 131 27.99 4.46 6.61
N LYS A 132 28.36 5.35 7.53
CA LYS A 132 27.65 5.55 8.81
C LYS A 132 26.22 6.07 8.62
N THR A 133 26.01 6.95 7.65
CA THR A 133 24.66 7.45 7.31
C THR A 133 23.79 6.32 6.74
N VAL A 134 24.35 5.48 5.87
CA VAL A 134 23.65 4.33 5.29
C VAL A 134 23.33 3.28 6.35
N ALA A 135 24.28 2.95 7.23
CA ALA A 135 24.07 2.04 8.35
C ALA A 135 22.91 2.52 9.25
N ALA A 136 22.86 3.82 9.57
CA ALA A 136 21.76 4.41 10.33
C ALA A 136 20.39 4.24 9.63
N TRP A 137 20.32 4.39 8.31
CA TRP A 137 19.10 4.14 7.53
C TRP A 137 18.71 2.66 7.49
N LYS A 138 19.68 1.74 7.48
CA LYS A 138 19.46 0.29 7.51
C LYS A 138 19.05 -0.21 8.90
N GLY A 139 19.21 0.62 9.93
CA GLY A 139 18.93 0.25 11.31
C GLY A 139 20.09 -0.48 11.99
N GLU A 140 21.24 -0.61 11.32
CA GLU A 140 22.44 -1.27 11.82
C GLU A 140 23.14 -0.43 12.87
N SER A 141 23.60 -1.05 13.95
CA SER A 141 24.46 -0.40 14.95
C SER A 141 25.65 0.23 14.24
N ALA A 142 25.85 1.54 14.44
CA ALA A 142 26.97 2.27 13.84
C ALA A 142 28.29 1.97 14.54
#